data_AF-S3IXU1-F1
#
_entry.id   AF-S3IXU1-F1
#
_cell.length_a   1.000
_cell.length_b   1.000
_cell.length_c   1.000
_cell.angle_alpha   90.00
_cell.angle_beta   90.00
_cell.angle_gamma   90.00
#
_symmetry.space_group_name_H-M   'P 1'
#
loop_
_entity.id
_entity.type
_entity.pdbx_description
1 polymer ?
#
loop_
_entity_poly.entity_id
_entity_poly.type
_entity_poly.pdbx_seq_one_letter_code
_entity_poly.pdbx_strand_id
1 'polypeptide(L)'
;MKPLLLIMTSMPPKGQWPEWNTVWCAPSLLQRAESDADQVIILPGTKIPPLCQGLLVGEGWPLAVPVALITEQKASLPLPDADCARADLSAPDVGMLYFPRREQFVICAQNAIRTHNPLQGPVTLQDCWHQASIMGMLSPEDECGLTRDVLDVEAGYV
;
A
#
# COMPACT_ATOMS: atom_id res chain seq x y z
N MET A 1 9.46 -18.75 -4.78
CA MET A 1 9.82 -17.70 -3.81
C MET A 1 8.52 -17.15 -3.26
N LYS A 2 8.34 -17.04 -1.93
CA LYS A 2 7.09 -16.47 -1.38
C LYS A 2 7.03 -14.95 -1.67
N PRO A 3 5.86 -14.40 -2.04
CA PRO A 3 5.67 -12.96 -2.15
C PRO A 3 5.82 -12.26 -0.79
N LEU A 4 6.13 -10.98 -0.81
CA LEU A 4 6.33 -10.15 0.38
C LEU A 4 5.01 -9.46 0.76
N LEU A 5 4.59 -9.59 2.02
CA LEU A 5 3.48 -8.83 2.58
C LEU A 5 4.00 -7.83 3.61
N LEU A 6 3.89 -6.55 3.30
CA LEU A 6 4.27 -5.45 4.18
C LEU A 6 3.06 -4.98 4.98
N ILE A 7 3.09 -5.22 6.29
CA ILE A 7 2.03 -4.88 7.22
C ILE A 7 2.40 -3.56 7.90
N MET A 8 1.65 -2.50 7.63
CA MET A 8 1.91 -1.13 8.10
C MET A 8 0.80 -0.66 9.05
N THR A 9 0.36 -1.57 9.91
CA THR A 9 -0.67 -1.32 10.92
C THR A 9 -0.02 -0.86 12.23
N SER A 10 -0.70 0.05 12.94
CA SER A 10 -0.27 0.49 14.28
C SER A 10 -0.39 -0.61 15.34
N MET A 11 -1.28 -1.58 15.12
CA MET A 11 -1.51 -2.71 16.02
C MET A 11 -0.82 -3.98 15.51
N PRO A 12 -0.36 -4.87 16.41
CA PRO A 12 0.25 -6.15 16.03
C PRO A 12 -0.71 -6.98 15.19
N PRO A 13 -0.29 -7.47 14.01
CA PRO A 13 -1.13 -8.32 13.19
C PRO A 13 -1.42 -9.64 13.91
N LYS A 14 -2.68 -10.07 13.81
CA LYS A 14 -3.19 -11.35 14.29
C LYS A 14 -3.70 -12.14 13.09
N GLY A 15 -3.34 -13.41 13.00
CA GLY A 15 -3.63 -14.28 11.87
C GLY A 15 -2.37 -14.62 11.07
N GLN A 16 -2.38 -15.80 10.46
CA GLN A 16 -1.28 -16.29 9.64
C GLN A 16 -1.63 -16.17 8.17
N TRP A 17 -0.65 -15.74 7.37
CA TRP A 17 -0.72 -15.72 5.90
C TRP A 17 0.32 -16.68 5.34
N PRO A 18 0.07 -18.00 5.36
CA PRO A 18 1.09 -19.01 5.08
C PRO A 18 1.68 -18.91 3.67
N GLU A 19 0.95 -18.30 2.72
CA GLU A 19 1.41 -18.10 1.35
C GLU A 19 2.35 -16.90 1.18
N TRP A 20 2.46 -16.05 2.20
CA TRP A 20 3.26 -14.84 2.19
C TRP A 20 4.48 -14.98 3.07
N ASN A 21 5.47 -14.13 2.81
CA ASN A 21 6.49 -13.79 3.79
C ASN A 21 6.10 -12.43 4.37
N THR A 22 5.71 -12.45 5.64
CA THR A 22 5.05 -11.32 6.29
C THR A 22 6.04 -10.49 7.09
N VAL A 23 6.04 -9.18 6.87
CA VAL A 23 6.90 -8.24 7.57
C VAL A 23 6.06 -7.14 8.19
N TRP A 24 6.03 -7.08 9.51
CA TRP A 24 5.35 -6.03 10.25
C TRP A 24 6.29 -4.88 10.61
N CYS A 25 5.92 -3.68 10.17
CA CYS A 25 6.60 -2.43 10.51
C CYS A 25 6.08 -1.92 11.86
N ALA A 26 6.68 -2.37 12.96
CA ALA A 26 6.26 -2.01 14.30
C ALA A 26 6.78 -0.62 14.71
N PRO A 27 5.94 0.26 15.29
CA PRO A 27 6.42 1.48 15.91
C PRO A 27 7.31 1.19 17.12
N SER A 28 8.37 1.99 17.33
CA SER A 28 9.37 1.84 18.40
C SER A 28 8.83 1.71 19.82
N LEU A 29 7.60 2.17 20.08
CA LEU A 29 6.95 2.08 21.38
C LEU A 29 6.40 0.67 21.69
N LEU A 30 6.26 -0.21 20.69
CA LEU A 30 5.75 -1.58 20.83
C LEU A 30 6.92 -2.58 20.87
N GLN A 31 7.76 -2.54 21.91
CA GLN A 31 8.93 -3.44 21.98
C GLN A 31 8.60 -4.92 22.28
N ARG A 32 7.36 -5.27 22.66
CA ARG A 32 7.01 -6.64 23.12
C ARG A 32 5.56 -7.04 22.88
N ALA A 33 4.99 -6.68 21.73
CA ALA A 33 3.69 -7.21 21.38
C ALA A 33 3.84 -8.55 20.66
N GLU A 34 3.11 -9.57 21.11
CA GLU A 34 3.01 -10.83 20.38
C GLU A 34 2.38 -10.57 19.01
N SER A 35 3.03 -11.06 17.95
CA SER A 35 2.64 -10.87 16.56
C SER A 35 2.79 -12.20 15.82
N ASP A 36 1.86 -12.46 14.90
CA ASP A 36 1.89 -13.63 14.02
C ASP A 36 2.72 -13.41 12.73
N ALA A 37 3.39 -12.25 12.59
CA ALA A 37 4.22 -11.97 11.43
C ALA A 37 5.56 -12.75 11.46
N ASP A 38 6.06 -13.16 10.29
CA ASP A 38 7.33 -13.88 10.15
C ASP A 38 8.52 -13.01 10.58
N GLN A 39 8.43 -11.70 10.35
CA GLN A 39 9.44 -10.72 10.71
C GLN A 39 8.81 -9.45 11.30
N VAL A 40 9.49 -8.88 12.30
CA VAL A 40 9.11 -7.61 12.93
C VAL A 40 10.28 -6.65 12.82
N ILE A 41 10.05 -5.50 12.17
CA ILE A 41 11.03 -4.43 12.04
C ILE A 41 10.57 -3.24 12.88
N ILE A 42 11.39 -2.85 13.84
CA ILE A 42 11.12 -1.71 14.72
C ILE A 42 11.59 -0.43 14.05
N LEU A 43 10.66 0.47 13.75
CA LEU A 43 10.97 1.75 13.11
C LEU A 43 11.27 2.84 14.15
N PRO A 44 12.27 3.72 13.90
CA PRO A 44 12.75 4.72 14.87
C PRO A 44 11.75 5.84 15.20
N GLY A 45 10.51 5.80 14.71
CA GLY A 45 9.48 6.78 15.03
C GLY A 45 8.08 6.35 14.61
N THR A 46 7.06 6.97 15.20
CA THR A 46 5.63 6.69 14.93
C THR A 46 5.04 7.52 13.78
N LYS A 47 5.82 8.41 13.15
CA LYS A 47 5.35 9.40 12.17
C LYS A 47 5.77 9.14 10.73
N ILE A 48 6.34 7.97 10.43
CA ILE A 48 6.76 7.64 9.05
C ILE A 48 5.49 7.23 8.27
N PRO A 49 5.15 7.88 7.14
CA PRO A 49 4.01 7.48 6.33
C PRO A 49 4.12 6.03 5.85
N PRO A 50 3.02 5.26 5.76
CA PRO A 50 3.06 3.85 5.36
C PRO A 50 3.91 3.59 4.11
N LEU A 51 3.71 4.38 3.06
CA LEU A 51 4.48 4.28 1.82
C LEU A 51 6.01 4.32 2.05
N CYS A 52 6.48 5.23 2.91
CA CYS A 52 7.89 5.36 3.25
C CYS A 52 8.41 4.18 4.10
N GLN A 53 7.56 3.61 4.97
CA GLN A 53 7.90 2.39 5.71
C GLN A 53 8.13 1.23 4.74
N GLY A 54 7.25 1.09 3.74
CA GLY A 54 7.36 0.05 2.72
C GLY A 54 8.65 0.16 1.90
N LEU A 55 9.08 1.37 1.54
CA LEU A 55 10.37 1.59 0.86
C LEU A 55 11.57 1.18 1.71
N LEU A 56 11.58 1.57 2.99
CA LEU A 56 12.67 1.27 3.91
C LEU A 56 12.82 -0.23 4.13
N VAL A 57 11.71 -0.92 4.39
CA VAL A 57 11.70 -2.38 4.60
C VAL A 57 11.97 -3.13 3.30
N GLY A 58 11.53 -2.56 2.18
CA GLY A 58 11.68 -3.11 0.86
C GLY A 58 13.15 -3.28 0.45
N GLU A 59 14.07 -2.41 0.89
CA GLU A 59 15.46 -2.29 0.37
C GLU A 59 16.23 -3.62 0.31
N GLY A 60 16.06 -4.49 1.31
CA GLY A 60 16.77 -5.78 1.42
C GLY A 60 16.26 -6.93 0.54
N TRP A 61 15.20 -6.72 -0.24
CA TRP A 61 14.54 -7.78 -1.01
C TRP A 61 14.92 -7.79 -2.50
N PRO A 62 14.84 -8.93 -3.21
CA PRO A 62 15.05 -8.95 -4.67
C PRO A 62 14.02 -8.08 -5.42
N LEU A 63 14.45 -7.38 -6.47
CA LEU A 63 13.56 -6.53 -7.29
C LEU A 63 12.39 -7.29 -7.93
N ALA A 64 12.59 -8.56 -8.25
CA ALA A 64 11.61 -9.42 -8.90
C ALA A 64 10.57 -10.02 -7.94
N VAL A 65 10.69 -9.83 -6.62
CA VAL A 65 9.70 -10.38 -5.68
C VAL A 65 8.38 -9.60 -5.79
N PRO A 66 7.22 -10.28 -5.80
CA PRO A 66 5.95 -9.58 -5.66
C PRO A 66 5.82 -8.95 -4.28
N VAL A 67 5.18 -7.79 -4.20
CA VAL A 67 5.01 -7.07 -2.94
C VAL A 67 3.57 -6.61 -2.76
N ALA A 68 2.98 -6.96 -1.62
CA ALA A 68 1.73 -6.39 -1.12
C ALA A 68 2.03 -5.47 0.07
N LEU A 69 1.18 -4.47 0.24
CA LEU A 69 1.20 -3.47 1.29
C LEU A 69 -0.19 -3.41 1.88
N ILE A 70 -0.34 -3.54 3.19
CA ILE A 70 -1.63 -3.38 3.87
C ILE A 70 -1.51 -2.39 5.02
N THR A 71 -2.47 -1.46 5.11
CA THR A 71 -2.63 -0.55 6.26
C THR A 71 -3.73 -1.01 7.21
N GLU A 72 -4.45 -2.09 6.87
CA GLU A 72 -5.49 -2.71 7.70
C GLU A 72 -5.27 -4.21 7.92
N GLN A 73 -5.59 -4.69 9.13
CA GLN A 73 -5.39 -6.09 9.51
C GLN A 73 -6.32 -7.08 8.78
N LYS A 74 -7.48 -6.63 8.30
CA LYS A 74 -8.55 -7.49 7.78
C LYS A 74 -8.66 -7.51 6.25
N ALA A 75 -7.62 -7.06 5.53
CA ALA A 75 -7.61 -7.20 4.09
C ALA A 75 -7.65 -8.70 3.73
N SER A 76 -8.69 -9.15 3.03
CA SER A 76 -8.58 -10.40 2.30
C SER A 76 -7.44 -10.22 1.31
N LEU A 77 -6.42 -11.06 1.39
CA LEU A 77 -5.34 -11.05 0.41
C LEU A 77 -5.73 -12.01 -0.72
N PRO A 78 -6.38 -11.53 -1.80
CA PRO A 78 -6.55 -12.37 -2.97
C PRO A 78 -5.16 -12.70 -3.51
N LEU A 79 -5.02 -13.92 -4.02
CA LEU A 79 -3.84 -14.25 -4.81
C LEU A 79 -3.87 -13.36 -6.06
N PRO A 80 -2.79 -12.63 -6.33
CA PRO A 80 -2.74 -11.69 -7.44
C PRO A 80 -2.61 -12.44 -8.78
N ASP A 81 -3.25 -11.92 -9.81
CA ASP A 81 -2.94 -12.28 -11.19
C ASP A 81 -1.50 -11.86 -11.53
N ALA A 82 -0.85 -12.64 -12.39
CA ALA A 82 0.62 -12.62 -12.51
C ALA A 82 1.22 -11.32 -13.06
N ASP A 83 0.41 -10.43 -13.66
CA ASP A 83 0.94 -9.39 -14.55
C ASP A 83 0.45 -7.95 -14.27
N CYS A 84 -0.34 -7.71 -13.22
CA CYS A 84 -0.95 -6.38 -12.96
C CYS A 84 -0.72 -5.87 -11.54
N ALA A 85 -0.57 -4.55 -11.39
CA ALA A 85 -0.68 -3.91 -10.08
C ALA A 85 -2.15 -3.88 -9.63
N ARG A 86 -2.38 -3.99 -8.32
CA ARG A 86 -3.73 -4.04 -7.73
C ARG A 86 -3.83 -3.14 -6.51
N ALA A 87 -5.01 -2.60 -6.27
CA ALA A 87 -5.33 -1.79 -5.11
C ALA A 87 -6.61 -2.31 -4.43
N ASP A 88 -6.79 -1.98 -3.16
CA ASP A 88 -8.12 -1.66 -2.62
C ASP A 88 -7.94 -0.60 -1.54
N LEU A 89 -8.46 0.62 -1.71
CA LEU A 89 -8.19 1.77 -0.84
C LEU A 89 -9.44 2.63 -0.58
N SER A 90 -9.58 3.28 0.59
CA SER A 90 -10.29 4.58 0.74
C SER A 90 -9.75 5.43 1.92
N ALA A 91 -10.18 6.69 2.07
CA ALA A 91 -9.37 7.78 2.65
C ALA A 91 -9.10 7.71 4.17
N PRO A 92 -7.98 8.25 4.71
CA PRO A 92 -6.86 8.98 4.08
C PRO A 92 -5.66 8.09 3.69
N ASP A 93 -5.71 6.79 4.00
CA ASP A 93 -4.89 5.73 3.39
C ASP A 93 -5.32 4.30 3.86
N VAL A 94 -6.55 3.89 3.58
CA VAL A 94 -7.15 2.67 4.14
C VAL A 94 -7.21 1.56 3.09
N GLY A 95 -6.28 0.61 3.14
CA GLY A 95 -6.41 -0.68 2.45
C GLY A 95 -5.10 -1.27 1.92
N MET A 96 -5.17 -1.94 0.78
CA MET A 96 -4.15 -2.77 0.17
C MET A 96 -3.57 -2.14 -1.12
N LEU A 97 -2.26 -2.25 -1.32
CA LEU A 97 -1.64 -2.16 -2.64
C LEU A 97 -0.87 -3.44 -2.92
N TYR A 98 -0.83 -3.87 -4.17
CA TYR A 98 -0.04 -4.98 -4.63
C TYR A 98 0.66 -4.65 -5.94
N PHE A 99 1.93 -5.04 -6.04
CA PHE A 99 2.73 -4.95 -7.25
C PHE A 99 3.32 -6.33 -7.58
N PRO A 100 3.24 -6.80 -8.84
CA PRO A 100 3.80 -8.09 -9.22
C PRO A 100 5.32 -8.13 -9.12
N ARG A 101 5.98 -6.95 -9.10
CA ARG A 101 7.40 -6.81 -8.80
C ARG A 101 7.66 -5.64 -7.86
N ARG A 102 8.52 -5.84 -6.86
CA ARG A 102 9.00 -4.79 -5.95
C ARG A 102 9.58 -3.60 -6.70
N GLU A 103 10.25 -3.83 -7.82
CA GLU A 103 10.75 -2.75 -8.67
C GLU A 103 9.65 -1.75 -9.07
N GLN A 104 8.46 -2.23 -9.45
CA GLN A 104 7.34 -1.37 -9.84
C GLN A 104 6.86 -0.55 -8.65
N PHE A 105 6.74 -1.18 -7.48
CA PHE A 105 6.43 -0.48 -6.23
C PHE A 105 7.45 0.63 -5.94
N VAL A 106 8.75 0.32 -6.01
CA VAL A 106 9.83 1.28 -5.74
C VAL A 106 9.73 2.48 -6.67
N ILE A 107 9.55 2.25 -7.97
CA ILE A 107 9.45 3.34 -8.94
C ILE A 107 8.22 4.20 -8.67
N CYS A 108 7.05 3.60 -8.45
CA CYS A 108 5.81 4.34 -8.19
C CYS A 108 5.90 5.15 -6.89
N ALA A 109 6.42 4.55 -5.81
CA ALA A 109 6.58 5.20 -4.53
C ALA A 109 7.58 6.38 -4.58
N GLN A 110 8.71 6.21 -5.26
CA GLN A 110 9.69 7.29 -5.45
C GLN A 110 9.13 8.44 -6.26
N ASN A 111 8.34 8.14 -7.31
CA ASN A 111 7.69 9.18 -8.11
C ASN A 111 6.64 9.93 -7.29
N ALA A 112 5.81 9.22 -6.52
CA ALA A 112 4.81 9.81 -5.63
C ALA A 112 5.47 10.79 -4.66
N ILE A 113 6.57 10.40 -4.02
CA ILE A 113 7.34 11.26 -3.11
C ILE A 113 7.91 12.49 -3.84
N ARG A 114 8.45 12.31 -5.06
CA ARG A 114 9.06 13.40 -5.82
C ARG A 114 8.04 14.47 -6.22
N THR A 115 6.80 14.06 -6.52
CA THR A 115 5.73 14.96 -6.97
C THR A 115 4.85 15.49 -5.84
N HIS A 116 5.03 14.97 -4.61
CA HIS A 116 4.20 15.32 -3.46
C HIS A 116 4.40 16.76 -3.01
N ASN A 117 3.29 17.44 -2.63
CA ASN A 117 3.32 18.74 -1.98
C ASN A 117 3.26 18.57 -0.45
N PRO A 118 4.34 18.85 0.31
CA PRO A 118 4.35 18.68 1.76
C PRO A 118 3.31 19.52 2.50
N LEU A 119 2.79 20.59 1.89
CA LEU A 119 1.75 21.44 2.49
C LEU A 119 0.36 20.77 2.50
N GLN A 120 0.16 19.72 1.70
CA GLN A 120 -1.12 18.99 1.58
C GLN A 120 -1.24 17.81 2.56
N GLY A 121 -0.19 17.52 3.33
CA GLY A 121 -0.17 16.42 4.29
C GLY A 121 0.93 15.40 3.99
N PRO A 122 0.84 14.17 4.52
CA PRO A 122 1.78 13.10 4.22
C PRO A 122 1.54 12.53 2.81
N VAL A 123 2.56 11.88 2.25
CA VAL A 123 2.41 11.04 1.05
C VAL A 123 1.65 9.76 1.40
N THR A 124 0.77 9.31 0.51
CA THR A 124 -0.19 8.22 0.72
C THR A 124 0.02 7.06 -0.27
N LEU A 125 -0.57 5.89 0.00
CA LEU A 125 -0.69 4.80 -0.97
C LEU A 125 -1.56 5.24 -2.15
N GLN A 126 -2.53 6.13 -1.96
CA GLN A 126 -3.29 6.71 -3.08
C GLN A 126 -2.37 7.48 -4.04
N ASP A 127 -1.39 8.24 -3.55
CA ASP A 127 -0.40 8.91 -4.41
C ASP A 127 0.44 7.90 -5.20
N CYS A 128 0.82 6.79 -4.57
CA CYS A 128 1.54 5.69 -5.22
C CYS A 128 0.69 5.02 -6.30
N TRP A 129 -0.61 4.81 -6.04
CA TRP A 129 -1.55 4.24 -7.00
C TRP A 129 -1.71 5.13 -8.24
N HIS A 130 -1.85 6.45 -8.05
CA HIS A 130 -1.89 7.40 -9.16
C HIS A 130 -0.65 7.29 -10.06
N GLN A 131 0.54 7.07 -9.48
CA GLN A 131 1.75 6.84 -10.27
C GLN A 131 1.69 5.53 -11.06
N ALA A 132 1.19 4.45 -10.47
CA ALA A 132 0.97 3.19 -11.19
C ALA A 132 0.02 3.37 -12.39
N SER A 133 -1.01 4.21 -12.23
CA SER A 133 -1.94 4.58 -13.32
C SER A 133 -1.24 5.31 -14.46
N ILE A 134 -0.45 6.34 -14.13
CA ILE A 134 0.31 7.13 -15.12
C ILE A 134 1.27 6.24 -15.91
N MET A 135 1.82 5.21 -15.26
CA MET A 135 2.77 4.28 -15.85
C MET A 135 2.11 3.12 -16.62
N GLY A 136 0.78 3.04 -16.66
CA GLY A 136 0.05 1.97 -17.36
C GLY A 136 0.22 0.59 -16.72
N MET A 137 0.39 0.53 -15.39
CA MET A 137 0.59 -0.72 -14.64
C MET A 137 -0.71 -1.37 -14.14
N LEU A 138 -1.87 -0.83 -14.53
CA LEU A 138 -3.18 -1.23 -14.02
C LEU A 138 -3.79 -2.38 -14.83
N SER A 139 -4.73 -3.11 -14.22
CA SER A 139 -5.58 -4.05 -14.93
C SER A 139 -6.49 -3.32 -15.93
N PRO A 140 -6.78 -3.89 -17.11
CA PRO A 140 -7.73 -3.32 -18.08
C PRO A 140 -9.16 -3.12 -17.54
N GLU A 141 -9.50 -3.74 -16.40
CA GLU A 141 -10.83 -3.65 -15.77
C GLU A 141 -10.96 -2.50 -14.75
N ASP A 142 -9.88 -1.76 -14.45
CA ASP A 142 -9.83 -0.77 -13.36
C ASP A 142 -10.04 0.70 -13.80
N GLU A 143 -10.62 0.96 -14.98
CA GLU A 143 -11.23 2.27 -15.22
C GLU A 143 -12.48 2.41 -14.34
N CYS A 144 -12.30 3.12 -13.21
CA CYS A 144 -13.33 3.65 -12.30
C CYS A 144 -13.99 2.69 -11.28
N GLY A 145 -13.43 2.72 -10.07
CA GLY A 145 -14.22 2.80 -8.83
C GLY A 145 -14.62 4.24 -8.44
N LEU A 146 -14.43 5.24 -9.33
CA LEU A 146 -15.08 6.54 -9.20
C LEU A 146 -16.47 6.41 -9.79
N THR A 147 -17.46 6.15 -8.93
CA THR A 147 -18.86 6.40 -9.28
C THR A 147 -18.95 7.84 -9.79
N ARG A 148 -19.22 7.98 -11.09
CA ARG A 148 -19.81 9.19 -11.67
C ARG A 148 -21.19 9.37 -11.00
N ASP A 149 -21.22 9.96 -9.82
CA ASP A 149 -22.42 10.63 -9.36
C ASP A 149 -22.56 11.89 -10.21
N VAL A 150 -23.48 11.74 -11.15
CA VAL A 150 -23.95 12.75 -12.07
C VAL A 150 -24.29 14.01 -11.27
N LEU A 151 -23.68 15.11 -11.71
CA LEU A 151 -24.12 16.47 -11.43
C LEU A 151 -25.58 16.63 -11.87
N ASP A 152 -26.53 16.36 -10.98
CA ASP A 152 -27.84 17.01 -11.02
C ASP A 152 -27.75 18.26 -10.15
N VAL A 153 -27.06 19.28 -10.68
CA VAL A 153 -27.35 20.66 -10.30
C VAL A 153 -28.46 21.10 -11.25
N GLU A 154 -29.71 20.92 -10.83
CA GLU A 154 -30.85 21.55 -11.47
C GLU A 154 -30.60 23.06 -11.53
N ALA A 155 -30.20 23.53 -12.72
CA ALA A 155 -30.29 24.93 -13.09
C ALA A 155 -31.76 25.27 -13.33
N GLY A 156 -32.49 25.50 -12.23
CA GLY A 156 -33.86 26.02 -12.23
C GLY A 156 -33.87 27.49 -11.83
N TYR A 157 -33.53 28.39 -12.76
CA TYR A 157 -33.94 29.79 -12.69
C TYR A 157 -35.37 29.89 -13.25
N VAL A 158 -36.35 30.15 -12.38
CA VAL A 158 -37.58 30.90 -12.70
C VAL A 158 -37.91 31.81 -11.53
#